data_AF-A0A814YHH5-F1
#
_entry.id   AF-A0A814YHH5-F1
#
_cell.length_a   1.000
_cell.length_b   1.000
_cell.length_c   1.000
_cell.angle_alpha   90.00
_cell.angle_beta   90.00
_cell.angle_gamma   90.00
#
_symmetry.space_group_name_H-M   'P 1'
#
loop_
_entity.id
_entity.type
_entity.pdbx_description
1 polymer ?
#
loop_
_entity_poly.entity_id
_entity_poly.type
_entity_poly.pdbx_seq_one_letter_code
_entity_poly.pdbx_strand_id
1 'polypeptide(L)'
;MFNTATSWILIFLLIINSISNVRGIDWNGNNWAFGCDFNGNDLSNVQIRGEDCGGLCDKTPGCSHFTWTTWKDGTCWLKTGSVTQDDAIATNDPSMVCGIISTQGPSPSGTSGITTRYWDCCKPSCSWSGKVSGSNSYVKSCRKDGYSVFDHSNAVSGCEGGEAFTCNNQKPWAINDQLAYGFAAASIPGLSEQDRCCACYKLEFTSDPVKGKTMIVQVTNSGSDVKANQFDLQIPGGGVGIHNGCDDQWNAPANGWGQLYGGVSSRDACFGLPAAIQAGCFFRFDWFKGADNPTMIYSKVQCPAELVNISGCSRRD
;
A
#
# COMPACT_ATOMS: atom_id res chain seq x y z
N MET A 1 -58.99 -28.17 62.71
CA MET A 1 -59.33 -26.73 62.88
C MET A 1 -58.06 -25.97 63.20
N PHE A 2 -57.91 -24.77 62.63
CA PHE A 2 -56.82 -23.78 62.77
C PHE A 2 -55.54 -23.95 61.92
N ASN A 3 -55.70 -23.48 60.68
CA ASN A 3 -54.91 -22.47 59.95
C ASN A 3 -53.86 -21.66 60.75
N THR A 4 -52.62 -21.52 60.23
CA THR A 4 -51.96 -20.21 59.96
C THR A 4 -50.69 -20.35 59.11
N ALA A 5 -50.58 -19.44 58.14
CA ALA A 5 -49.51 -19.22 57.19
C ALA A 5 -48.20 -18.67 57.82
N THR A 6 -47.08 -18.85 57.13
CA THR A 6 -46.20 -17.72 56.77
C THR A 6 -45.41 -18.06 55.49
N SER A 7 -45.60 -17.19 54.50
CA SER A 7 -45.04 -17.23 53.16
C SER A 7 -43.76 -16.40 53.14
N TRP A 8 -42.65 -16.96 52.66
CA TRP A 8 -41.45 -16.18 52.33
C TRP A 8 -41.44 -15.95 50.82
N ILE A 9 -41.82 -14.73 50.43
CA ILE A 9 -41.66 -14.19 49.09
C ILE A 9 -40.20 -13.76 48.96
N LEU A 10 -39.42 -14.44 48.11
CA LEU A 10 -38.17 -13.90 47.58
C LEU A 10 -38.43 -13.45 46.14
N ILE A 11 -38.48 -12.13 46.01
CA ILE A 11 -38.67 -11.37 44.78
C ILE A 11 -37.49 -11.67 43.85
N PHE A 12 -37.73 -12.42 42.77
CA PHE A 12 -36.84 -12.40 41.62
C PHE A 12 -37.06 -11.07 40.89
N LEU A 13 -36.14 -10.14 41.05
CA LEU A 13 -35.99 -8.97 40.18
C LEU A 13 -35.64 -9.47 38.77
N LEU A 14 -36.67 -9.64 37.94
CA LEU A 14 -36.50 -9.67 36.49
C LEU A 14 -36.07 -8.26 36.05
N ILE A 15 -34.76 -8.05 35.98
CA ILE A 15 -34.20 -6.96 35.16
C ILE A 15 -34.52 -7.35 33.72
N ILE A 16 -35.66 -6.86 33.22
CA ILE A 16 -35.89 -6.78 31.79
C ILE A 16 -34.89 -5.74 31.31
N ASN A 17 -33.73 -6.21 30.87
CA ASN A 17 -32.86 -5.44 30.00
C ASN A 17 -33.67 -5.19 28.72
N SER A 18 -34.40 -4.08 28.71
CA SER A 18 -34.81 -3.42 27.48
C SER A 18 -33.53 -2.94 26.81
N ILE A 19 -32.81 -3.86 26.16
CA ILE A 19 -31.83 -3.49 25.15
C ILE A 19 -32.68 -2.90 24.03
N SER A 20 -32.88 -1.59 24.10
CA SER A 20 -33.18 -0.78 22.93
C SER A 20 -32.21 -1.23 21.84
N ASN A 21 -32.74 -1.84 20.78
CA ASN A 21 -32.02 -2.07 19.54
C ASN A 21 -31.38 -0.74 19.13
N VAL A 22 -30.09 -0.57 19.39
CA VAL A 22 -29.30 0.43 18.68
C VAL A 22 -29.38 -0.05 17.23
N ARG A 23 -30.14 0.65 16.38
CA ARG A 23 -30.28 0.29 14.97
C ARG A 23 -28.89 0.41 14.33
N GLY A 24 -28.16 -0.70 14.29
CA GLY A 24 -27.02 -0.82 13.40
C GLY A 24 -27.52 -0.72 11.96
N ILE A 25 -26.83 0.06 11.14
CA ILE A 25 -27.08 0.09 9.69
C ILE A 25 -26.62 -1.26 9.13
N ASP A 26 -27.50 -1.95 8.41
CA ASP A 26 -27.21 -3.23 7.78
C ASP A 26 -26.60 -2.99 6.39
N TRP A 27 -25.27 -3.14 6.31
CA TRP A 27 -24.52 -2.83 5.10
C TRP A 27 -24.53 -3.99 4.10
N ASN A 28 -24.83 -3.68 2.84
CA ASN A 28 -24.67 -4.59 1.71
C ASN A 28 -23.19 -4.62 1.31
N GLY A 29 -22.40 -5.41 2.03
CA GLY A 29 -20.94 -5.42 1.92
C GLY A 29 -20.32 -4.15 2.52
N ASN A 30 -19.31 -3.57 1.87
CA ASN A 30 -18.63 -2.37 2.37
C ASN A 30 -19.06 -1.06 1.70
N ASN A 31 -20.10 -1.08 0.85
CA ASN A 31 -20.30 0.00 -0.13
C ASN A 31 -21.61 0.78 0.04
N TRP A 32 -22.71 0.18 0.50
CA TRP A 32 -24.00 0.89 0.63
C TRP A 32 -25.00 0.16 1.55
N ALA A 33 -26.02 0.87 2.03
CA ALA A 33 -27.08 0.33 2.88
C ALA A 33 -28.42 1.06 2.67
N PHE A 34 -29.52 0.42 3.09
CA PHE A 34 -30.84 1.05 3.20
C PHE A 34 -31.03 1.73 4.56
N GLY A 35 -31.93 2.71 4.63
CA GLY A 35 -32.29 3.39 5.86
C GLY A 35 -31.13 4.16 6.50
N CYS A 36 -30.24 4.73 5.68
CA CYS A 36 -29.07 5.47 6.15
C CYS A 36 -28.87 6.79 5.39
N ASP A 37 -28.09 7.69 6.00
CA ASP A 37 -27.73 9.01 5.47
C ASP A 37 -26.31 9.42 5.90
N PHE A 38 -25.72 10.35 5.15
CA PHE A 38 -24.57 11.15 5.54
C PHE A 38 -24.97 12.64 5.59
N ASN A 39 -24.76 13.32 6.71
CA ASN A 39 -25.14 14.72 6.83
C ASN A 39 -24.13 15.65 6.14
N GLY A 40 -24.63 16.52 5.26
CA GLY A 40 -23.86 17.60 4.65
C GLY A 40 -22.91 17.15 3.52
N ASN A 41 -21.90 17.97 3.26
CA ASN A 41 -20.87 17.77 2.22
C ASN A 41 -21.41 17.55 0.79
N ASP A 42 -22.59 18.08 0.48
CA ASP A 42 -23.19 17.96 -0.84
C ASP A 42 -22.36 18.70 -1.91
N LEU A 43 -21.87 17.94 -2.89
CA LEU A 43 -21.28 18.46 -4.12
C LEU A 43 -22.36 18.95 -5.08
N SER A 44 -23.36 18.10 -5.29
CA SER A 44 -24.45 18.32 -6.25
C SER A 44 -25.59 17.34 -5.97
N ASN A 45 -26.73 17.55 -6.62
CA ASN A 45 -27.87 16.65 -6.57
C ASN A 45 -28.52 16.48 -7.94
N VAL A 46 -29.19 15.35 -8.13
CA VAL A 46 -29.79 14.95 -9.40
C VAL A 46 -30.94 13.98 -9.18
N GLN A 47 -32.04 14.16 -9.90
CA GLN A 47 -33.16 13.21 -9.88
C GLN A 47 -32.79 11.96 -10.66
N ILE A 48 -32.76 10.82 -9.96
CA ILE A 48 -32.40 9.52 -10.53
C ILE A 48 -32.94 8.41 -9.62
N ARG A 49 -33.00 7.17 -10.12
CA ARG A 49 -33.37 6.01 -9.30
C ARG A 49 -32.29 5.71 -8.26
N GLY A 50 -32.69 5.18 -7.11
CA GLY A 50 -31.79 4.91 -5.99
C GLY A 50 -30.63 3.98 -6.37
N GLU A 51 -30.92 2.93 -7.13
CA GLU A 51 -29.94 1.95 -7.60
C GLU A 51 -28.84 2.55 -8.50
N ASP A 52 -29.13 3.67 -9.17
CA ASP A 52 -28.20 4.31 -10.10
C ASP A 52 -27.31 5.36 -9.38
N CYS A 53 -27.65 5.76 -8.15
CA CYS A 53 -26.99 6.84 -7.42
C CYS A 53 -25.51 6.53 -7.11
N GLY A 54 -25.20 5.30 -6.70
CA GLY A 54 -23.83 4.87 -6.44
C GLY A 54 -22.95 4.88 -7.70
N GLY A 55 -23.46 4.36 -8.81
CA GLY A 55 -22.74 4.38 -10.09
C GLY A 55 -22.56 5.79 -10.66
N LEU A 56 -23.45 6.73 -10.33
CA LEU A 56 -23.27 8.13 -10.68
C LEU A 56 -22.18 8.80 -9.83
N CYS A 57 -22.17 8.56 -8.52
CA CYS A 57 -21.12 9.09 -7.65
C CYS A 57 -19.74 8.55 -8.06
N ASP A 58 -19.62 7.26 -8.36
CA ASP A 58 -18.38 6.64 -8.86
C ASP A 58 -17.81 7.33 -10.11
N LYS A 59 -18.68 7.81 -10.99
CA LYS A 59 -18.30 8.52 -12.23
C LYS A 59 -18.11 10.03 -12.04
N THR A 60 -18.43 10.57 -10.88
CA THR A 60 -18.43 12.02 -10.63
C THR A 60 -17.12 12.42 -9.96
N PRO A 61 -16.25 13.20 -10.62
CA PRO A 61 -15.00 13.66 -10.01
C PRO A 61 -15.22 14.36 -8.67
N GLY A 62 -14.50 13.90 -7.65
CA GLY A 62 -14.59 14.43 -6.29
C GLY A 62 -15.71 13.85 -5.42
N CYS A 63 -16.60 13.02 -5.99
CA CYS A 63 -17.63 12.33 -5.20
C CYS A 63 -17.01 11.15 -4.45
N SER A 64 -17.19 11.13 -3.13
CA SER A 64 -16.67 10.08 -2.26
C SER A 64 -17.76 9.23 -1.62
N HIS A 65 -18.97 9.76 -1.53
CA HIS A 65 -20.13 9.07 -0.96
C HIS A 65 -21.42 9.73 -1.45
N PHE A 66 -22.55 9.09 -1.16
CA PHE A 66 -23.85 9.55 -1.61
C PHE A 66 -24.96 9.24 -0.60
N THR A 67 -26.03 10.01 -0.70
CA THR A 67 -27.33 9.69 -0.12
C THR A 67 -28.38 9.79 -1.22
N TRP A 68 -29.28 8.84 -1.30
CA TRP A 68 -30.50 8.93 -2.10
C TRP A 68 -31.72 9.08 -1.19
N THR A 69 -32.62 9.99 -1.54
CA THR A 69 -33.88 10.24 -0.82
C THR A 69 -35.07 10.27 -1.77
N THR A 70 -36.28 10.12 -1.22
CA THR A 70 -37.55 10.26 -1.96
C THR A 70 -37.91 11.70 -2.32
N TRP A 71 -37.03 12.67 -2.02
CA TRP A 71 -37.28 14.06 -2.34
C TRP A 71 -37.45 14.24 -3.85
N LYS A 72 -38.54 14.92 -4.25
CA LYS A 72 -38.96 15.10 -5.65
C LYS A 72 -38.91 13.80 -6.46
N ASP A 73 -39.65 12.78 -6.01
CA ASP A 73 -39.76 11.49 -6.71
C ASP A 73 -38.43 10.74 -6.89
N GLY A 74 -37.41 11.07 -6.08
CA GLY A 74 -36.12 10.39 -6.07
C GLY A 74 -34.97 11.31 -6.42
N THR A 75 -34.14 11.64 -5.45
CA THR A 75 -32.96 12.50 -5.63
C THR A 75 -31.72 11.89 -5.01
N CYS A 76 -30.68 11.78 -5.83
CA CYS A 76 -29.34 11.40 -5.43
C CYS A 76 -28.54 12.66 -5.07
N TRP A 77 -28.01 12.69 -3.86
CA TRP A 77 -27.15 13.71 -3.31
C TRP A 77 -25.71 13.20 -3.35
N LEU A 78 -24.92 13.72 -4.28
CA LEU A 78 -23.52 13.40 -4.44
C LEU A 78 -22.70 14.20 -3.44
N LYS A 79 -21.83 13.55 -2.68
CA LYS A 79 -21.12 14.16 -1.55
C LYS A 79 -19.61 13.98 -1.65
N THR A 80 -18.85 14.84 -0.95
CA THR A 80 -17.39 14.84 -0.94
C THR A 80 -16.79 14.81 0.46
N GLY A 81 -15.47 14.69 0.56
CA GLY A 81 -14.75 14.57 1.83
C GLY A 81 -14.39 13.13 2.16
N SER A 82 -13.80 12.91 3.33
CA SER A 82 -13.43 11.57 3.82
C SER A 82 -14.44 11.12 4.86
N VAL A 83 -15.15 10.02 4.58
CA VAL A 83 -16.13 9.40 5.47
C VAL A 83 -15.92 7.89 5.51
N THR A 84 -16.37 7.27 6.59
CA THR A 84 -16.40 5.82 6.83
C THR A 84 -17.83 5.37 7.11
N GLN A 85 -18.05 4.04 7.22
CA GLN A 85 -19.37 3.50 7.55
C GLN A 85 -19.88 3.95 8.92
N ASP A 86 -18.98 4.24 9.85
CA ASP A 86 -19.30 4.71 11.20
C ASP A 86 -19.85 6.14 11.21
N ASP A 87 -19.58 6.91 10.15
CA ASP A 87 -20.10 8.27 9.99
C ASP A 87 -21.54 8.30 9.44
N ALA A 88 -22.06 7.15 9.01
CA ALA A 88 -23.44 7.04 8.52
C ALA A 88 -24.45 7.03 9.66
N ILE A 89 -25.58 7.69 9.44
CA ILE A 89 -26.64 7.85 10.44
C ILE A 89 -27.85 7.02 10.01
N ALA A 90 -28.36 6.19 10.92
CA ALA A 90 -29.58 5.44 10.68
C ALA A 90 -30.78 6.40 10.60
N THR A 91 -31.63 6.22 9.60
CA THR A 91 -32.85 7.01 9.40
C THR A 91 -34.09 6.19 9.77
N ASN A 92 -35.23 6.88 9.90
CA ASN A 92 -36.53 6.24 10.03
C ASN A 92 -37.20 5.95 8.68
N ASP A 93 -36.58 6.36 7.58
CA ASP A 93 -37.09 6.15 6.23
C ASP A 93 -36.33 4.97 5.58
N PRO A 94 -36.92 3.78 5.52
CA PRO A 94 -36.26 2.60 4.96
C PRO A 94 -36.02 2.69 3.45
N SER A 95 -36.63 3.68 2.76
CA SER A 95 -36.42 3.89 1.33
C SER A 95 -35.14 4.67 1.01
N MET A 96 -34.58 5.38 2.00
CA MET A 96 -33.30 6.07 1.81
C MET A 96 -32.17 5.07 1.60
N VAL A 97 -31.23 5.43 0.75
CA VAL A 97 -30.04 4.62 0.46
C VAL A 97 -28.82 5.50 0.63
N CYS A 98 -27.82 5.08 1.39
CA CYS A 98 -26.54 5.77 1.42
C CYS A 98 -25.42 4.81 1.06
N GLY A 99 -24.31 5.35 0.59
CA GLY A 99 -23.15 4.52 0.26
C GLY A 99 -21.89 5.32 0.10
N ILE A 100 -20.77 4.63 0.22
CA ILE A 100 -19.42 5.17 0.07
C ILE A 100 -18.87 4.63 -1.24
N ILE A 101 -18.35 5.53 -2.07
CA ILE A 101 -17.60 5.13 -3.26
C ILE A 101 -16.22 4.75 -2.77
N SER A 102 -15.88 3.47 -2.92
CA SER A 102 -14.59 2.93 -2.51
C SER A 102 -13.47 3.43 -3.43
N THR A 103 -13.21 4.73 -3.42
CA THR A 103 -11.88 5.28 -3.70
C THR A 103 -11.03 5.30 -2.43
N GLN A 104 -11.65 5.11 -1.26
CA GLN A 104 -10.97 4.65 -0.05
C GLN A 104 -11.43 3.21 0.17
N GLY A 105 -10.51 2.26 -0.06
CA GLY A 105 -10.69 0.88 0.39
C GLY A 105 -10.94 0.85 1.91
N PRO A 106 -11.27 -0.33 2.47
CA PRO A 106 -11.23 -0.50 3.93
C PRO A 106 -9.93 0.12 4.47
N SER A 107 -10.02 0.83 5.60
CA SER A 107 -8.84 1.37 6.28
C SER A 107 -7.75 0.29 6.28
N PRO A 108 -6.56 0.54 5.71
CA PRO A 108 -5.59 -0.52 5.45
C PRO A 108 -5.37 -1.37 6.71
N SER A 109 -5.80 -2.62 6.67
CA SER A 109 -5.47 -3.55 7.75
C SER A 109 -3.99 -3.91 7.61
N GLY A 110 -3.17 -3.43 8.52
CA GLY A 110 -1.73 -3.63 8.41
C GLY A 110 -0.95 -2.88 9.48
N THR A 111 0.36 -2.80 9.28
CA THR A 111 1.27 -2.12 10.20
C THR A 111 1.70 -0.79 9.60
N SER A 112 1.72 0.26 10.40
CA SER A 112 2.25 1.56 9.98
C SER A 112 3.74 1.48 9.70
N GLY A 113 4.16 2.04 8.58
CA GLY A 113 5.54 2.13 8.16
C GLY A 113 5.88 3.44 7.48
N ILE A 114 7.16 3.62 7.25
CA ILE A 114 7.71 4.75 6.50
C ILE A 114 8.44 4.21 5.28
N THR A 115 8.59 5.07 4.27
CA THR A 115 9.40 4.74 3.10
C THR A 115 10.58 5.67 2.98
N THR A 116 11.64 5.17 2.35
CA THR A 116 12.71 5.97 1.76
C THR A 116 12.88 5.55 0.30
N ARG A 117 13.90 6.07 -0.37
CA ARG A 117 14.23 5.71 -1.75
C ARG A 117 15.74 5.57 -1.90
N TYR A 118 16.18 4.60 -2.68
CA TYR A 118 17.60 4.39 -2.97
C TYR A 118 17.81 3.68 -4.30
N TRP A 119 19.04 3.79 -4.83
CA TRP A 119 19.59 2.94 -5.87
C TRP A 119 21.11 3.04 -5.82
N ASP A 120 21.75 2.09 -5.16
CA ASP A 120 23.20 2.02 -4.93
C ASP A 120 23.94 1.13 -5.92
N CYS A 121 23.20 0.45 -6.81
CA CYS A 121 23.67 -0.55 -7.76
C CYS A 121 24.24 -1.83 -7.12
N CYS A 122 24.29 -1.94 -5.80
CA CYS A 122 24.87 -3.08 -5.11
C CYS A 122 24.11 -4.37 -5.40
N LYS A 123 24.80 -5.51 -5.27
CA LYS A 123 24.12 -6.80 -5.21
C LYS A 123 23.14 -6.81 -4.02
N PRO A 124 21.84 -7.05 -4.23
CA PRO A 124 20.87 -7.11 -3.13
C PRO A 124 21.18 -8.24 -2.15
N SER A 125 20.99 -8.04 -0.85
CA SER A 125 21.35 -9.04 0.17
C SER A 125 20.60 -10.36 0.03
N CYS A 126 19.36 -10.36 -0.46
CA CYS A 126 18.59 -11.58 -0.72
C CYS A 126 19.08 -12.35 -1.96
N SER A 127 20.11 -11.85 -2.65
CA SER A 127 20.80 -12.55 -3.75
C SER A 127 21.85 -13.54 -3.27
N TRP A 128 22.15 -13.57 -1.96
CA TRP A 128 23.03 -14.57 -1.35
C TRP A 128 22.28 -15.86 -1.02
N SER A 129 22.98 -17.00 -1.08
CA SER A 129 22.41 -18.29 -0.70
C SER A 129 22.06 -18.33 0.80
N GLY A 130 21.05 -19.12 1.15
CA GLY A 130 20.61 -19.31 2.55
C GLY A 130 19.89 -18.09 3.14
N LYS A 131 19.52 -17.10 2.32
CA LYS A 131 18.79 -15.91 2.75
C LYS A 131 17.28 -16.04 2.62
N VAL A 132 16.73 -17.16 2.15
CA VAL A 132 15.28 -17.40 2.09
C VAL A 132 14.95 -18.63 2.93
N SER A 133 14.14 -18.46 3.97
CA SER A 133 13.77 -19.56 4.87
C SER A 133 13.15 -20.73 4.10
N GLY A 134 13.67 -21.95 4.35
CA GLY A 134 13.15 -23.18 3.75
C GLY A 134 13.33 -23.32 2.23
N SER A 135 14.17 -22.47 1.60
CA SER A 135 14.35 -22.44 0.14
C SER A 135 15.79 -22.08 -0.25
N ASN A 136 16.29 -22.68 -1.33
CA ASN A 136 17.54 -22.25 -1.97
C ASN A 136 17.32 -21.14 -3.00
N SER A 137 16.13 -20.54 -3.02
CA SER A 137 15.80 -19.41 -3.87
C SER A 137 16.60 -18.18 -3.45
N TYR A 138 17.00 -17.37 -4.43
CA TYR A 138 17.71 -16.12 -4.22
C TYR A 138 17.32 -15.12 -5.29
N VAL A 139 17.43 -13.82 -4.98
CA VAL A 139 17.22 -12.75 -5.95
C VAL A 139 18.33 -12.78 -7.00
N LYS A 140 17.99 -12.70 -8.28
CA LYS A 140 18.96 -12.62 -9.35
C LYS A 140 19.75 -11.33 -9.26
N SER A 141 21.06 -11.45 -9.37
CA SER A 141 21.98 -10.32 -9.57
C SER A 141 22.51 -10.36 -10.99
N CYS A 142 22.95 -9.22 -11.48
CA CYS A 142 23.38 -9.05 -12.86
C CYS A 142 24.85 -8.64 -12.92
N ARG A 143 25.48 -8.92 -14.06
CA ARG A 143 26.78 -8.35 -14.43
C ARG A 143 26.66 -6.84 -14.61
N LYS A 144 27.79 -6.18 -14.88
CA LYS A 144 27.89 -4.72 -15.06
C LYS A 144 26.90 -4.14 -16.08
N ASP A 145 26.54 -4.89 -17.13
CA ASP A 145 25.50 -4.47 -18.10
C ASP A 145 24.08 -4.32 -17.49
N GLY A 146 23.84 -4.89 -16.31
CA GLY A 146 22.58 -4.89 -15.58
C GLY A 146 21.49 -5.79 -16.17
N TYR A 147 21.81 -6.68 -17.12
CA TYR A 147 20.89 -7.63 -17.77
C TYR A 147 21.37 -9.07 -17.73
N SER A 148 22.67 -9.32 -17.90
CA SER A 148 23.25 -10.66 -17.88
C SER A 148 23.22 -11.20 -16.46
N VAL A 149 22.29 -12.12 -16.18
CA VAL A 149 22.07 -12.69 -14.84
C VAL A 149 23.14 -13.70 -14.46
N PHE A 150 23.47 -13.76 -13.17
CA PHE A 150 24.20 -14.91 -12.62
C PHE A 150 23.24 -16.09 -12.38
N ASP A 151 23.66 -17.29 -12.76
CA ASP A 151 22.99 -18.56 -12.48
C ASP A 151 23.35 -19.15 -11.11
N HIS A 152 24.24 -18.47 -10.39
CA HIS A 152 24.69 -18.78 -9.04
C HIS A 152 24.63 -17.55 -8.11
N SER A 153 24.68 -17.77 -6.81
CA SER A 153 24.50 -16.73 -5.78
C SER A 153 25.80 -16.22 -5.15
N ASN A 154 26.97 -16.81 -5.47
CA ASN A 154 28.26 -16.54 -4.83
C ASN A 154 29.11 -15.47 -5.50
N ALA A 155 28.64 -14.83 -6.59
CA ALA A 155 29.35 -13.70 -7.19
C ALA A 155 29.46 -12.54 -6.17
N VAL A 156 30.65 -11.95 -6.03
CA VAL A 156 30.92 -10.87 -5.07
C VAL A 156 30.22 -9.58 -5.54
N SER A 157 29.67 -8.81 -4.59
CA SER A 157 29.00 -7.54 -4.90
C SER A 157 29.98 -6.54 -5.51
N GLY A 158 29.55 -5.76 -6.50
CA GLY A 158 30.32 -4.64 -7.04
C GLY A 158 30.70 -3.64 -5.93
N CYS A 159 29.83 -3.43 -4.96
CA CYS A 159 30.10 -2.59 -3.78
C CYS A 159 31.16 -3.15 -2.82
N GLU A 160 31.66 -4.35 -3.10
CA GLU A 160 32.74 -5.03 -2.37
C GLU A 160 33.92 -5.36 -3.31
N GLY A 161 34.02 -4.67 -4.46
CA GLY A 161 35.04 -4.90 -5.49
C GLY A 161 34.80 -6.11 -6.40
N GLY A 162 33.57 -6.64 -6.40
CA GLY A 162 33.15 -7.77 -7.21
C GLY A 162 32.51 -7.41 -8.56
N GLU A 163 31.76 -8.34 -9.13
CA GLU A 163 31.18 -8.23 -10.49
C GLU A 163 29.64 -8.30 -10.53
N ALA A 164 28.99 -8.44 -9.37
CA ALA A 164 27.54 -8.56 -9.25
C ALA A 164 26.87 -7.25 -8.78
N PHE A 165 25.84 -6.84 -9.50
CA PHE A 165 25.07 -5.62 -9.30
C PHE A 165 23.57 -5.91 -9.25
N THR A 166 22.76 -4.94 -8.83
CA THR A 166 21.31 -5.02 -8.98
C THR A 166 20.94 -5.05 -10.47
N CYS A 167 19.92 -5.83 -10.84
CA CYS A 167 19.48 -5.93 -12.23
C CYS A 167 18.63 -4.72 -12.65
N ASN A 168 18.80 -4.24 -13.88
CA ASN A 168 18.10 -3.06 -14.40
C ASN A 168 16.57 -3.22 -14.42
N ASN A 169 16.07 -4.44 -14.52
CA ASN A 169 14.64 -4.75 -14.48
C ASN A 169 14.06 -4.81 -13.05
N GLN A 170 14.90 -4.76 -12.01
CA GLN A 170 14.46 -4.60 -10.60
C GLN A 170 14.18 -3.14 -10.22
N LYS A 171 13.74 -2.35 -11.20
CA LYS A 171 13.24 -0.99 -11.06
C LYS A 171 11.71 -1.00 -10.88
N PRO A 172 11.08 0.07 -10.35
CA PRO A 172 9.64 0.12 -10.17
C PRO A 172 8.92 0.51 -11.45
N TRP A 173 7.63 0.16 -11.55
CA TRP A 173 6.77 0.55 -12.66
C TRP A 173 5.30 0.67 -12.25
N ALA A 174 4.56 1.50 -12.97
CA ALA A 174 3.12 1.64 -12.79
C ALA A 174 2.38 0.53 -13.57
N ILE A 175 1.41 -0.12 -12.92
CA ILE A 175 0.43 -1.00 -13.59
C ILE A 175 -0.72 -0.15 -14.13
N ASN A 176 -1.18 0.81 -13.34
CA ASN A 176 -2.15 1.83 -13.69
C ASN A 176 -1.99 3.03 -12.74
N ASP A 177 -2.89 4.00 -12.79
CA ASP A 177 -2.80 5.20 -11.95
C ASP A 177 -2.92 4.94 -10.44
N GLN A 178 -3.43 3.79 -10.00
CA GLN A 178 -3.61 3.45 -8.58
C GLN A 178 -2.66 2.38 -8.07
N LEU A 179 -2.09 1.56 -8.95
CA LEU A 179 -1.24 0.42 -8.59
C LEU A 179 0.13 0.51 -9.27
N ALA A 180 1.18 0.31 -8.49
CA ALA A 180 2.54 0.11 -8.96
C ALA A 180 3.18 -1.15 -8.37
N TYR A 181 4.15 -1.71 -9.08
CA TYR A 181 5.01 -2.79 -8.58
C TYR A 181 6.46 -2.31 -8.48
N GLY A 182 7.22 -2.94 -7.60
CA GLY A 182 8.66 -2.71 -7.51
C GLY A 182 9.33 -3.56 -6.45
N PHE A 183 10.48 -3.08 -5.99
CA PHE A 183 11.35 -3.81 -5.07
C PHE A 183 11.81 -2.87 -3.96
N ALA A 184 12.18 -3.44 -2.81
CA ALA A 184 12.61 -2.65 -1.67
C ALA A 184 13.65 -3.38 -0.81
N ALA A 185 14.43 -2.60 -0.07
CA ALA A 185 15.03 -3.07 1.17
C ALA A 185 14.02 -2.89 2.31
N ALA A 186 14.00 -3.79 3.30
CA ALA A 186 13.06 -3.64 4.41
C ALA A 186 13.60 -4.10 5.77
N SER A 187 13.20 -3.41 6.84
CA SER A 187 13.35 -3.85 8.23
C SER A 187 11.99 -3.92 8.91
N ILE A 188 11.63 -5.13 9.32
CA ILE A 188 10.32 -5.44 9.91
C ILE A 188 10.58 -6.10 11.27
N PRO A 189 10.23 -5.47 12.39
CA PRO A 189 10.40 -6.02 13.73
C PRO A 189 9.82 -7.43 13.86
N GLY A 190 10.54 -8.29 14.58
CA GLY A 190 10.12 -9.68 14.80
C GLY A 190 10.42 -10.65 13.65
N LEU A 191 10.87 -10.16 12.49
CA LEU A 191 11.32 -11.01 11.38
C LEU A 191 12.85 -11.05 11.30
N SER A 192 13.42 -12.16 10.88
CA SER A 192 14.83 -12.21 10.43
C SER A 192 14.92 -11.82 8.96
N GLU A 193 16.12 -11.54 8.45
CA GLU A 193 16.33 -11.38 7.00
C GLU A 193 15.80 -12.59 6.21
N GLN A 194 15.99 -13.80 6.73
CA GLN A 194 15.51 -15.04 6.11
C GLN A 194 13.99 -15.11 5.98
N ASP A 195 13.26 -14.41 6.86
CA ASP A 195 11.79 -14.39 6.87
C ASP A 195 11.22 -13.33 5.93
N ARG A 196 11.96 -12.23 5.70
CA ARG A 196 11.50 -11.14 4.81
C ARG A 196 12.01 -11.29 3.37
N CYS A 197 13.18 -11.88 3.16
CA CYS A 197 13.74 -12.01 1.83
C CYS A 197 12.78 -12.72 0.87
N CYS A 198 12.57 -12.08 -0.28
CA CYS A 198 11.66 -12.47 -1.35
C CYS A 198 10.16 -12.48 -0.99
N ALA A 199 9.79 -12.03 0.21
CA ALA A 199 8.39 -11.81 0.57
C ALA A 199 7.86 -10.53 -0.10
N CYS A 200 6.57 -10.50 -0.41
CA CYS A 200 5.92 -9.33 -0.95
C CYS A 200 5.02 -8.65 0.06
N TYR A 201 4.97 -7.34 -0.03
CA TYR A 201 4.14 -6.49 0.82
C TYR A 201 3.37 -5.52 -0.03
N LYS A 202 2.08 -5.39 0.27
CA LYS A 202 1.23 -4.32 -0.24
C LYS A 202 1.46 -3.10 0.64
N LEU A 203 1.84 -1.98 0.05
CA LEU A 203 2.03 -0.68 0.68
C LEU A 203 0.88 0.22 0.24
N GLU A 204 0.09 0.69 1.19
CA GLU A 204 -0.99 1.65 0.97
C GLU A 204 -0.53 3.01 1.54
N PHE A 205 -0.24 3.96 0.65
CA PHE A 205 0.34 5.24 1.07
C PHE A 205 -0.69 6.08 1.83
N THR A 206 -0.26 6.65 2.95
CA THR A 206 -1.13 7.42 3.85
C THR A 206 -0.84 8.92 3.87
N SER A 207 0.25 9.36 3.23
CA SER A 207 0.61 10.77 3.09
C SER A 207 0.69 11.21 1.63
N ASP A 208 0.46 12.50 1.41
CA ASP A 208 0.59 13.14 0.10
C ASP A 208 2.04 13.08 -0.43
N PRO A 209 2.25 13.21 -1.76
CA PRO A 209 1.25 13.37 -2.83
C PRO A 209 0.67 12.06 -3.37
N VAL A 210 1.03 10.91 -2.78
CA VAL A 210 0.63 9.57 -3.27
C VAL A 210 -0.42 8.90 -2.39
N LYS A 211 -1.02 9.63 -1.44
CA LYS A 211 -2.04 9.13 -0.52
C LYS A 211 -3.14 8.37 -1.27
N GLY A 212 -3.47 7.17 -0.79
CA GLY A 212 -4.47 6.29 -1.37
C GLY A 212 -3.98 5.40 -2.51
N LYS A 213 -2.82 5.68 -3.12
CA LYS A 213 -2.20 4.77 -4.10
C LYS A 213 -1.63 3.54 -3.39
N THR A 214 -1.56 2.44 -4.14
CA THR A 214 -1.01 1.18 -3.68
C THR A 214 0.25 0.81 -4.46
N MET A 215 1.26 0.31 -3.75
CA MET A 215 2.44 -0.31 -4.36
C MET A 215 2.66 -1.70 -3.78
N ILE A 216 2.81 -2.74 -4.62
CA ILE A 216 3.27 -4.05 -4.15
C ILE A 216 4.77 -4.14 -4.38
N VAL A 217 5.51 -4.41 -3.32
CA VAL A 217 6.97 -4.53 -3.37
C VAL A 217 7.41 -5.93 -2.99
N GLN A 218 8.42 -6.46 -3.68
CA GLN A 218 9.17 -7.60 -3.20
C GLN A 218 10.41 -7.13 -2.43
N VAL A 219 10.63 -7.69 -1.24
CA VAL A 219 11.83 -7.39 -0.44
C VAL A 219 13.01 -8.17 -0.99
N THR A 220 14.01 -7.44 -1.50
CA THR A 220 15.22 -8.02 -2.13
C THR A 220 16.50 -7.71 -1.34
N ASN A 221 16.41 -6.82 -0.35
CA ASN A 221 17.55 -6.40 0.45
C ASN A 221 17.15 -6.17 1.91
N SER A 222 18.13 -6.22 2.81
CA SER A 222 18.02 -5.72 4.18
C SER A 222 18.98 -4.54 4.33
N GLY A 223 18.45 -3.33 4.51
CA GLY A 223 19.30 -2.19 4.84
C GLY A 223 19.90 -2.35 6.23
N SER A 224 21.09 -1.83 6.47
CA SER A 224 21.72 -1.77 7.80
C SER A 224 21.27 -0.54 8.62
N ASP A 225 20.66 0.44 7.96
CA ASP A 225 20.28 1.77 8.44
C ASP A 225 18.76 2.00 8.49
N VAL A 226 17.99 0.95 8.18
CA VAL A 226 16.51 1.00 8.16
C VAL A 226 15.96 0.91 9.59
N LYS A 227 15.14 1.91 9.95
CA LYS A 227 14.37 1.94 11.19
C LYS A 227 13.31 0.84 11.18
N ALA A 228 12.73 0.56 12.35
CA ALA A 228 11.58 -0.34 12.46
C ALA A 228 10.47 0.07 11.49
N ASN A 229 9.94 -0.88 10.73
CA ASN A 229 8.87 -0.70 9.73
C ASN A 229 9.25 0.24 8.56
N GLN A 230 10.53 0.31 8.20
CA GLN A 230 11.00 1.08 7.06
C GLN A 230 11.15 0.21 5.81
N PHE A 231 10.63 0.71 4.69
CA PHE A 231 10.83 0.15 3.35
C PHE A 231 11.60 1.16 2.49
N ASP A 232 12.83 0.83 2.13
CA ASP A 232 13.63 1.64 1.22
C ASP A 232 13.35 1.22 -0.22
N LEU A 233 12.61 2.04 -0.96
CA LEU A 233 12.13 1.70 -2.30
C LEU A 233 13.30 1.75 -3.30
N GLN A 234 13.52 0.68 -4.06
CA GLN A 234 14.51 0.69 -5.13
C GLN A 234 14.00 1.57 -6.28
N ILE A 235 14.54 2.78 -6.38
CA ILE A 235 14.17 3.78 -7.38
C ILE A 235 15.45 4.38 -7.96
N PRO A 236 15.81 4.10 -9.24
CA PRO A 236 16.96 4.72 -9.90
C PRO A 236 16.99 6.24 -9.72
N GLY A 237 18.13 6.76 -9.27
CA GLY A 237 18.27 8.19 -8.95
C GLY A 237 17.66 8.58 -7.60
N GLY A 238 17.30 7.63 -6.74
CA GLY A 238 16.85 7.85 -5.37
C GLY A 238 17.96 8.21 -4.38
N GLY A 239 19.22 8.13 -4.80
CA GLY A 239 20.41 8.31 -3.96
C GLY A 239 21.10 6.99 -3.71
N VAL A 240 22.42 6.99 -3.66
CA VAL A 240 23.24 5.79 -3.45
C VAL A 240 23.37 5.48 -1.96
N GLY A 241 23.27 6.49 -1.09
CA GLY A 241 23.36 6.31 0.36
C GLY A 241 24.77 5.93 0.81
N ILE A 242 24.88 4.94 1.68
CA ILE A 242 26.16 4.54 2.30
C ILE A 242 27.12 3.90 1.29
N HIS A 243 26.57 3.13 0.34
CA HIS A 243 27.35 2.45 -0.67
C HIS A 243 27.13 3.11 -2.03
N ASN A 244 28.16 3.10 -2.88
CA ASN A 244 28.03 3.53 -4.26
C ASN A 244 28.72 2.45 -5.09
N GLY A 245 27.96 1.48 -5.60
CA GLY A 245 28.45 0.59 -6.65
C GLY A 245 28.12 1.12 -8.04
N CYS A 246 27.42 2.25 -8.13
CA CYS A 246 27.04 2.85 -9.40
C CYS A 246 28.22 3.55 -10.08
N ASP A 247 29.25 3.95 -9.35
CA ASP A 247 30.53 4.39 -9.91
C ASP A 247 31.20 3.23 -10.66
N ASP A 248 31.27 2.05 -10.06
CA ASP A 248 31.83 0.85 -10.66
C ASP A 248 30.95 0.30 -11.77
N GLN A 249 29.62 0.37 -11.65
CA GLN A 249 28.71 -0.16 -12.68
C GLN A 249 28.59 0.78 -13.89
N TRP A 250 28.40 2.08 -13.63
CA TRP A 250 27.93 3.05 -14.62
C TRP A 250 28.83 4.29 -14.74
N ASN A 251 29.97 4.33 -14.06
CA ASN A 251 30.80 5.53 -13.91
C ASN A 251 29.98 6.71 -13.35
N ALA A 252 29.06 6.42 -12.42
CA ALA A 252 28.32 7.46 -11.72
C ALA A 252 29.28 8.37 -10.91
N PRO A 253 28.90 9.63 -10.62
CA PRO A 253 29.67 10.49 -9.73
C PRO A 253 29.83 9.87 -8.34
N ALA A 254 30.77 10.40 -7.55
CA ALA A 254 31.07 9.92 -6.20
C ALA A 254 29.84 9.89 -5.26
N ASN A 255 28.88 10.80 -5.43
CA ASN A 255 27.63 10.86 -4.67
C ASN A 255 26.45 10.20 -5.40
N GLY A 256 26.70 9.44 -6.47
CA GLY A 256 25.68 8.99 -7.42
C GLY A 256 25.10 10.15 -8.25
N TRP A 257 23.91 9.93 -8.82
CA TRP A 257 23.20 10.96 -9.56
C TRP A 257 22.38 11.84 -8.61
N GLY A 258 22.88 13.06 -8.34
CA GLY A 258 22.24 14.04 -7.46
C GLY A 258 22.85 14.05 -6.06
N GLN A 259 21.99 14.16 -5.04
CA GLN A 259 22.41 14.13 -3.64
C GLN A 259 22.72 12.71 -3.18
N LEU A 260 23.71 12.55 -2.29
CA LEU A 260 24.11 11.26 -1.73
C LEU A 260 22.90 10.49 -1.17
N TYR A 261 22.05 11.20 -0.42
CA TYR A 261 20.75 10.73 0.06
C TYR A 261 19.64 11.53 -0.64
N GLY A 262 18.68 10.84 -1.25
CA GLY A 262 17.56 11.45 -1.98
C GLY A 262 17.80 11.67 -3.47
N GLY A 263 19.05 11.57 -3.94
CA GLY A 263 19.42 11.51 -5.36
C GLY A 263 19.00 12.73 -6.18
N VAL A 264 18.49 12.49 -7.38
CA VAL A 264 18.09 13.58 -8.30
C VAL A 264 16.89 14.37 -7.75
N SER A 265 16.82 15.67 -8.05
CA SER A 265 15.78 16.56 -7.53
C SER A 265 14.67 16.87 -8.52
N SER A 266 14.79 16.46 -9.78
CA SER A 266 13.81 16.73 -10.83
C SER A 266 13.71 15.58 -11.83
N ARG A 267 12.57 15.54 -12.53
CA ARG A 267 12.34 14.59 -13.62
C ARG A 267 13.37 14.72 -14.75
N ASP A 268 13.76 15.94 -15.09
CA ASP A 268 14.73 16.18 -16.17
C ASP A 268 16.14 15.68 -15.82
N ALA A 269 16.50 15.69 -14.53
CA ALA A 269 17.76 15.10 -14.09
C ALA A 269 17.84 13.57 -14.34
N CYS A 270 16.71 12.90 -14.58
CA CYS A 270 16.71 11.50 -15.00
C CYS A 270 17.43 11.27 -16.34
N PHE A 271 17.52 12.27 -17.22
CA PHE A 271 18.27 12.14 -18.47
C PHE A 271 19.79 12.00 -18.24
N GLY A 272 20.29 12.35 -17.06
CA GLY A 272 21.68 12.12 -16.66
C GLY A 272 21.99 10.68 -16.23
N LEU A 273 20.98 9.83 -16.07
CA LEU A 273 21.16 8.42 -15.73
C LEU A 273 21.34 7.56 -17.00
N PRO A 274 21.97 6.37 -16.90
CA PRO A 274 22.00 5.38 -17.98
C PRO A 274 20.61 5.04 -18.50
N ALA A 275 20.46 4.99 -19.82
CA ALA A 275 19.18 4.74 -20.49
C ALA A 275 18.42 3.51 -19.94
N ALA A 276 19.15 2.45 -19.56
CA ALA A 276 18.59 1.21 -19.02
C ALA A 276 17.76 1.38 -17.73
N ILE A 277 18.04 2.42 -16.94
CA ILE A 277 17.41 2.68 -15.63
C ILE A 277 16.60 3.99 -15.59
N GLN A 278 16.60 4.79 -16.66
CA GLN A 278 15.85 6.05 -16.72
C GLN A 278 14.35 5.87 -16.47
N ALA A 279 13.74 4.79 -16.97
CA ALA A 279 12.31 4.52 -16.75
C ALA A 279 11.95 4.43 -15.25
N GLY A 280 12.82 3.85 -14.43
CA GLY A 280 12.61 3.79 -12.98
C GLY A 280 12.80 5.15 -12.31
N CYS A 281 13.67 6.00 -12.85
CA CYS A 281 13.80 7.38 -12.40
C CYS A 281 12.57 8.22 -12.77
N PHE A 282 12.04 8.07 -14.00
CA PHE A 282 10.82 8.75 -14.41
C PHE A 282 9.62 8.33 -13.56
N PHE A 283 9.51 7.04 -13.19
CA PHE A 283 8.48 6.56 -12.26
C PHE A 283 8.41 7.40 -10.97
N ARG A 284 9.57 7.80 -10.43
CA ARG A 284 9.67 8.63 -9.22
C ARG A 284 8.88 9.93 -9.33
N PHE A 285 8.94 10.57 -10.48
CA PHE A 285 8.32 11.88 -10.69
C PHE A 285 6.93 11.78 -11.34
N ASP A 286 6.67 10.71 -12.08
CA ASP A 286 5.44 10.53 -12.85
C ASP A 286 4.33 9.87 -12.02
N TRP A 287 4.51 8.61 -11.62
CA TRP A 287 3.50 7.88 -10.84
C TRP A 287 3.62 8.19 -9.35
N PHE A 288 4.85 8.23 -8.84
CA PHE A 288 5.16 8.48 -7.44
C PHE A 288 5.17 9.97 -7.08
N LYS A 289 4.91 10.85 -8.06
CA LYS A 289 4.67 12.30 -7.91
C LYS A 289 5.76 13.05 -7.13
N GLY A 290 6.99 12.56 -7.15
CA GLY A 290 8.10 13.15 -6.40
C GLY A 290 7.93 13.07 -4.88
N ALA A 291 7.10 12.15 -4.37
CA ALA A 291 6.85 11.99 -2.94
C ALA A 291 8.15 11.83 -2.15
N ASP A 292 8.28 12.61 -1.08
CA ASP A 292 9.44 12.56 -0.20
C ASP A 292 9.12 11.72 1.04
N ASN A 293 9.57 10.46 1.01
CA ASN A 293 9.45 9.52 2.12
C ASN A 293 8.02 9.36 2.65
N PRO A 294 7.02 9.07 1.79
CA PRO A 294 5.64 8.98 2.23
C PRO A 294 5.45 7.90 3.28
N THR A 295 4.56 8.16 4.24
CA THR A 295 4.10 7.15 5.20
C THR A 295 3.16 6.18 4.51
N MET A 296 3.05 4.97 5.05
CA MET A 296 2.18 3.94 4.51
C MET A 296 1.67 3.01 5.62
N ILE A 297 0.64 2.22 5.28
CA ILE A 297 0.32 1.00 5.99
C ILE A 297 0.73 -0.17 5.08
N TYR A 298 1.38 -1.18 5.64
CA TYR A 298 1.77 -2.38 4.90
C TYR A 298 1.17 -3.67 5.45
N SER A 299 0.96 -4.63 4.55
CA SER A 299 0.56 -6.01 4.86
C SER A 299 1.31 -7.00 3.96
N LYS A 300 1.66 -8.17 4.50
CA LYS A 300 2.25 -9.26 3.70
C LYS A 300 1.19 -9.76 2.71
N VAL A 301 1.59 -9.97 1.45
CA VAL A 301 0.72 -10.50 0.39
C VAL A 301 1.47 -11.57 -0.40
N GLN A 302 0.72 -12.39 -1.15
CA GLN A 302 1.33 -13.29 -2.11
C GLN A 302 2.03 -12.48 -3.20
N CYS A 303 3.24 -12.89 -3.57
CA CYS A 303 3.98 -12.20 -4.61
C CYS A 303 3.29 -12.36 -5.99
N PRO A 304 3.00 -11.26 -6.69
CA PRO A 304 2.64 -11.28 -8.10
C PRO A 304 3.71 -11.99 -8.94
N ALA A 305 3.27 -12.70 -9.99
CA ALA A 305 4.18 -13.44 -10.87
C ALA A 305 5.16 -12.50 -11.58
N GLU A 306 4.76 -11.26 -11.84
CA GLU A 306 5.58 -10.23 -12.47
C GLU A 306 6.84 -9.92 -11.64
N LEU A 307 6.69 -9.80 -10.32
CA LEU A 307 7.83 -9.56 -9.41
C LEU A 307 8.73 -10.79 -9.30
N VAL A 308 8.13 -11.98 -9.14
CA VAL A 308 8.88 -13.25 -9.03
C VAL A 308 9.63 -13.57 -10.32
N ASN A 309 9.03 -13.34 -11.49
CA ASN A 309 9.67 -13.59 -12.78
C ASN A 309 10.86 -12.67 -13.02
N ILE A 310 10.82 -11.44 -12.52
CA ILE A 310 11.94 -10.49 -12.60
C ILE A 310 13.05 -10.87 -11.62
N SER A 311 12.72 -11.12 -10.35
CA SER A 311 13.74 -11.40 -9.33
C SER A 311 14.27 -12.83 -9.39
N GLY A 312 13.54 -13.74 -10.04
CA GLY A 312 13.79 -15.18 -9.98
C GLY A 312 13.63 -15.77 -8.57
N CYS A 313 13.03 -15.04 -7.64
CA CYS A 313 12.93 -15.46 -6.25
C CYS A 313 11.48 -15.58 -5.77
N SER A 314 11.15 -16.74 -5.21
CA SER A 314 9.84 -17.01 -4.61
C SER A 314 10.01 -17.71 -3.27
N ARG A 315 9.07 -17.43 -2.37
CA ARG A 315 8.94 -18.18 -1.12
C ARG A 315 7.86 -19.26 -1.24
N ARG A 316 7.87 -20.23 -0.32
CA ARG A 316 6.92 -21.35 -0.27
C ARG A 316 5.83 -21.17 0.79
N ASP A 317 5.88 -20.09 1.56
CA ASP A 317 5.09 -19.80 2.77
C ASP A 317 4.15 -18.58 2.63
#